data_AF-A0A673XR31-F1
#
_entry.id   AF-A0A673XR31-F1
#
_cell.length_a   1.000
_cell.length_b   1.000
_cell.length_c   1.000
_cell.angle_alpha   90.00
_cell.angle_beta   90.00
_cell.angle_gamma   90.00
#
_symmetry.space_group_name_H-M   'P 1'
#
loop_
_entity.id
_entity.type
_entity.pdbx_description
1 polymer ?
#
loop_
_entity_poly.entity_id
_entity_poly.type
_entity_poly.pdbx_seq_one_letter_code
_entity_poly.pdbx_strand_id
1 'polypeptide(L)'
;STHKTCPFNMEYQECGSPCVDTCSNPERGQLCEEHCSDGCFCPPGTVFDDVNKNGCIALSQCSCRHNGKTYAPGESYSSTCKDW
;
A
#
# COMPACT_ATOMS: atom_id res chain seq x y z
N SER A 1 -24.16 -13.82 -13.75
CA SER A 1 -22.80 -13.58 -13.23
C SER A 1 -22.81 -12.23 -12.54
N THR A 2 -22.77 -12.19 -11.22
CA THR A 2 -22.75 -10.94 -10.45
C THR A 2 -21.35 -10.33 -10.59
N HIS A 3 -21.19 -9.30 -11.42
CA HIS A 3 -19.93 -8.56 -11.49
C HIS A 3 -19.68 -7.93 -10.11
N LYS A 4 -18.69 -8.44 -9.37
CA LYS A 4 -18.23 -7.82 -8.13
C LYS A 4 -17.34 -6.64 -8.51
N THR A 5 -17.85 -5.42 -8.30
CA THR A 5 -17.10 -4.18 -8.53
C THR A 5 -16.28 -3.86 -7.28
N CYS A 6 -14.98 -3.67 -7.45
CA CYS A 6 -14.09 -3.23 -6.38
C CYS A 6 -13.72 -1.76 -6.55
N PRO A 7 -13.64 -0.98 -5.45
CA PRO A 7 -13.18 0.40 -5.49
C PRO A 7 -11.66 0.47 -5.69
N PHE A 8 -11.12 1.67 -5.89
CA PHE A 8 -9.67 1.92 -5.82
C PHE A 8 -8.82 1.00 -6.70
N ASN A 9 -9.31 0.71 -7.91
CA ASN A 9 -8.65 -0.16 -8.89
C ASN A 9 -8.16 -1.51 -8.31
N MET A 10 -8.85 -2.00 -7.27
CA MET A 10 -8.64 -3.31 -6.69
C MET A 10 -9.33 -4.38 -7.54
N GLU A 11 -8.91 -5.62 -7.36
CA GLU A 11 -9.50 -6.79 -8.00
C GLU A 11 -10.17 -7.67 -6.94
N TYR A 12 -11.35 -8.19 -7.30
CA TYR A 12 -12.01 -9.16 -6.44
C TYR A 12 -11.27 -10.50 -6.49
N GLN A 13 -11.01 -11.08 -5.33
CA GLN A 13 -10.42 -12.41 -5.18
C GLN A 13 -11.24 -13.23 -4.17
N GLU A 14 -11.39 -14.53 -4.41
CA GLU A 14 -12.10 -15.44 -3.49
C GLU A 14 -11.22 -15.88 -2.30
N CYS A 15 -9.90 -15.76 -2.44
CA CYS A 15 -8.92 -16.12 -1.42
C CYS A 15 -7.72 -15.17 -1.55
N GLY A 16 -7.86 -13.97 -0.98
CA GLY A 16 -6.76 -13.01 -0.82
C GLY A 16 -6.28 -12.94 0.63
N SER A 17 -5.03 -12.53 0.83
CA SER A 17 -4.50 -12.29 2.17
C SER A 17 -5.24 -11.11 2.82
N PRO A 18 -5.82 -11.25 4.03
CA PRO A 18 -6.46 -10.15 4.73
C PRO A 18 -5.44 -9.09 5.21
N CYS A 19 -4.15 -9.43 5.26
CA CYS A 19 -3.08 -8.52 5.57
C CYS A 19 -2.64 -7.73 4.33
N VAL A 20 -3.33 -6.63 4.06
CA VAL A 20 -3.04 -5.76 2.91
C VAL A 20 -1.68 -5.08 3.05
N ASP A 21 -0.81 -5.25 2.04
CA ASP A 21 0.41 -4.46 1.90
C ASP A 21 0.07 -3.01 1.53
N THR A 22 0.66 -2.06 2.25
CA THR A 22 0.42 -0.63 2.04
C THR A 22 1.72 0.11 1.80
N CYS A 23 1.65 1.35 1.30
CA CYS A 23 2.83 2.20 1.16
C CYS A 23 3.58 2.40 2.48
N SER A 24 2.87 2.45 3.61
CA SER A 24 3.50 2.58 4.94
C SER A 24 4.00 1.25 5.53
N ASN A 25 3.53 0.11 5.01
CA ASN A 25 3.91 -1.24 5.46
C ASN A 25 3.86 -2.25 4.30
N PRO A 26 4.90 -2.28 3.44
CA PRO A 26 4.86 -3.02 2.18
C PRO A 26 5.12 -4.53 2.31
N GLU A 27 5.49 -5.01 3.49
CA GLU A 27 5.79 -6.43 3.75
C GLU A 27 4.82 -7.06 4.76
N ARG A 28 3.70 -6.40 5.04
CA ARG A 28 2.70 -6.85 6.02
C ARG A 28 2.18 -8.25 5.68
N GLY A 29 1.96 -8.53 4.40
CA GLY A 29 1.44 -9.80 3.91
C GLY A 29 2.35 -10.99 4.18
N GLN A 30 3.67 -10.78 4.30
CA GLN A 30 4.64 -11.85 4.52
C GLN A 30 4.54 -12.48 5.91
N LEU A 31 4.08 -11.71 6.89
CA LEU A 31 3.90 -12.13 8.28
C LEU A 31 2.44 -12.44 8.61
N CYS A 32 1.58 -12.60 7.60
CA CYS A 32 0.16 -12.84 7.80
C CYS A 32 -0.10 -14.31 8.17
N GLU A 33 -0.52 -14.55 9.41
CA GLU A 33 -0.92 -15.88 9.90
C GLU A 33 -2.44 -16.12 9.75
N GLU A 34 -3.17 -15.12 9.26
CA GLU A 34 -4.62 -15.22 9.06
C GLU A 34 -4.97 -16.03 7.81
N HIS A 35 -6.11 -16.71 7.85
CA HIS A 35 -6.63 -17.45 6.70
C HIS A 35 -7.08 -16.47 5.62
N CYS A 36 -6.93 -16.86 4.34
CA CYS A 36 -7.41 -16.01 3.25
C CYS A 36 -8.93 -15.82 3.31
N SER A 37 -9.40 -14.69 2.79
CA SER A 37 -10.81 -14.34 2.72
C SER A 37 -11.20 -13.87 1.33
N ASP A 38 -12.50 -13.90 1.03
CA ASP A 38 -13.03 -13.24 -0.15
C ASP A 38 -13.06 -11.72 0.05
N GLY A 39 -12.75 -10.97 -1.00
CA GLY A 39 -12.63 -9.52 -0.86
C GLY A 39 -12.02 -8.82 -2.07
N CYS A 40 -11.79 -7.52 -1.91
CA CYS A 40 -11.10 -6.68 -2.88
C CYS A 40 -9.66 -6.47 -2.42
N PHE A 41 -8.70 -6.80 -3.29
CA PHE A 41 -7.28 -6.75 -2.98
C PHE A 41 -6.53 -6.05 -4.10
N CYS A 42 -5.34 -5.53 -3.78
CA CYS A 42 -4.49 -4.96 -4.81
C CYS A 42 -3.93 -6.05 -5.75
N PRO A 43 -3.86 -5.79 -7.06
CA PRO A 43 -3.25 -6.72 -8.01
C PRO A 43 -1.80 -7.06 -7.63
N PRO A 44 -1.28 -8.24 -8.00
CA PRO A 44 0.11 -8.61 -7.75
C PRO A 44 1.10 -7.54 -8.22
N GLY A 45 2.10 -7.24 -7.38
CA GLY A 45 3.12 -6.22 -7.66
C GLY A 45 2.70 -4.78 -7.32
N THR A 46 1.52 -4.59 -6.73
CA THR A 46 1.04 -3.29 -6.24
C THR A 46 0.72 -3.32 -4.75
N VAL A 47 0.75 -2.15 -4.11
CA VAL A 47 0.39 -1.95 -2.71
C VAL A 47 -0.72 -0.89 -2.62
N PHE A 48 -1.50 -0.90 -1.53
CA PHE A 48 -2.51 0.12 -1.32
C PHE A 48 -1.87 1.44 -0.85
N ASP A 49 -2.18 2.54 -1.54
CA ASP A 49 -1.77 3.89 -1.17
C ASP A 49 -2.56 4.38 0.05
N ASP A 50 -2.13 3.95 1.23
CA ASP A 50 -2.73 4.36 2.50
C ASP A 50 -2.40 5.80 2.88
N VAL A 51 -1.41 6.41 2.21
CA VAL A 51 -0.93 7.79 2.44
C VAL A 51 -1.83 8.80 1.73
N ASN A 52 -2.04 8.66 0.43
CA ASN A 52 -2.82 9.61 -0.37
C ASN A 52 -4.18 9.08 -0.83
N LYS A 53 -4.48 7.79 -0.59
CA LYS A 53 -5.75 7.13 -0.97
C LYS A 53 -6.00 7.06 -2.48
N ASN A 54 -4.94 6.94 -3.28
CA ASN A 54 -5.06 6.78 -4.75
C ASN A 54 -5.40 5.35 -5.21
N GLY A 55 -5.52 4.41 -4.28
CA GLY A 55 -5.77 2.99 -4.59
C GLY A 55 -4.49 2.19 -4.75
N CYS A 56 -4.49 1.20 -5.65
CA CYS A 56 -3.35 0.30 -5.80
C CYS A 56 -2.29 0.90 -6.74
N ILE A 57 -1.07 1.07 -6.23
CA ILE A 57 0.06 1.67 -6.96
C ILE A 57 1.32 0.80 -6.83
N ALA A 58 2.32 1.03 -7.68
CA ALA A 58 3.62 0.37 -7.52
C ALA A 58 4.32 0.89 -6.26
N LEU A 59 5.09 0.03 -5.57
CA LEU A 59 5.81 0.43 -4.35
C LEU A 59 6.76 1.63 -4.59
N SER A 60 7.37 1.71 -5.78
CA SER A 60 8.24 2.84 -6.18
C SER A 60 7.50 4.18 -6.35
N GLN A 61 6.16 4.16 -6.38
CA GLN A 61 5.31 5.36 -6.48
C GLN A 61 4.78 5.82 -5.12
N CYS A 62 5.08 5.09 -4.03
CA CYS A 62 4.65 5.47 -2.70
C CYS A 62 5.31 6.79 -2.24
N SER A 63 4.49 7.68 -1.69
CA SER A 63 5.00 8.84 -0.96
C SER A 63 5.58 8.41 0.39
N CYS A 64 6.69 9.01 0.80
CA CYS A 64 7.28 8.75 2.13
C CYS A 64 6.88 9.86 3.13
N ARG A 65 6.82 9.51 4.42
CA ARG A 65 6.54 10.47 5.49
C ARG A 65 7.78 10.68 6.36
N HIS A 66 8.23 11.93 6.45
CA HIS A 66 9.35 12.33 7.31
C HIS A 66 8.98 13.59 8.10
N ASN A 67 9.19 13.57 9.42
CA ASN A 67 8.83 14.67 10.34
C ASN A 67 7.40 15.21 10.14
N GLY A 68 6.44 14.31 9.92
CA GLY A 68 5.03 14.68 9.72
C GLY A 68 4.69 15.27 8.35
N LYS A 69 5.66 15.45 7.46
CA LYS A 69 5.45 15.86 6.07
C LYS A 69 5.50 14.67 5.13
N THR A 70 4.69 14.72 4.08
CA THR A 70 4.65 13.74 2.99
C THR A 70 5.46 14.25 1.82
N TYR A 71 6.26 13.37 1.20
CA TYR A 71 7.13 13.68 0.08
C TYR A 71 6.81 12.75 -1.09
N ALA A 72 6.74 13.31 -2.29
CA ALA A 72 6.53 12.54 -3.51
C ALA A 72 7.74 11.65 -3.84
N PRO A 73 7.57 10.58 -4.65
CA PRO A 73 8.70 9.81 -5.15
C PRO A 73 9.75 10.69 -5.83
N GLY A 74 11.00 10.60 -5.37
CA GLY A 74 12.12 11.40 -5.87
C GLY A 74 12.23 12.81 -5.28
N GLU A 75 11.28 13.25 -4.45
CA GLU A 75 11.38 14.52 -3.73
C GLU A 75 12.45 14.42 -2.62
N SER A 76 13.24 15.48 -2.48
CA SER A 76 14.28 15.58 -1.46
C SER A 76 13.87 16.57 -0.39
N TYR A 77 14.31 16.32 0.85
CA TYR A 77 14.20 17.27 1.94
C TYR A 77 15.58 17.59 2.51
N SER A 78 15.74 18.79 3.04
CA SER A 78 16.95 19.21 3.74
C SER A 78 16.68 19.26 5.23
N SER A 79 17.58 18.69 6.02
CA SER A 79 17.60 18.81 7.48
C SER A 79 19.01 19.15 7.95
N THR A 80 19.14 19.75 9.13
CA THR A 80 20.44 19.88 9.78
C THR A 80 21.01 18.49 10.07
N CYS A 81 22.31 18.31 9.86
CA CYS A 81 23.00 17.10 10.30
C CYS A 81 22.79 16.93 11.80
N LYS A 82 22.46 15.71 12.24
CA LYS A 82 22.39 15.37 13.65
C LYS A 82 23.77 14.85 14.06
N ASP A 83 24.41 15.55 14.98
CA ASP A 83 25.58 15.03 15.68
C ASP A 83 25.09 14.02 16.73
N TRP A 84 25.67 12.83 16.76
CA TRP A 84 25.38 11.76 17.73
C TRP A 84 26.51 11.67 18.74
#